data_AF-A0A537VQ53-F1
#
_entry.id   AF-A0A537VQ53-F1
#
_cell.length_a   1.000
_cell.length_b   1.000
_cell.length_c   1.000
_cell.angle_alpha   90.00
_cell.angle_beta   90.00
_cell.angle_gamma   90.00
#
_symmetry.space_group_name_H-M   'P 1'
#
loop_
_entity.id
_entity.type
_entity.pdbx_description
1 polymer ?
#
loop_
_entity_poly.entity_id
_entity_poly.type
_entity_poly.pdbx_seq_one_letter_code
_entity_poly.pdbx_strand_id
1 'polypeptide(L)'
;FPPYNRHFLHDVGAFQFGLGATLLIALRWSDAIGAALAGNGAGAALHAASHWWDRALGGKKTDPYLLTALAVVLIAGAHARWRSRG
;
A
#
# COMPACT_ATOMS: atom_id res chain seq x y z
N PHE A 1 -21.65 3.96 -12.31
CA PHE A 1 -21.07 5.31 -12.15
C PHE A 1 -20.26 5.68 -13.39
N PRO A 2 -20.90 6.25 -14.43
CA PRO A 2 -20.21 6.76 -15.61
C PRO A 2 -20.04 8.30 -15.58
N PRO A 3 -18.92 8.87 -16.08
CA PRO A 3 -17.66 8.21 -16.48
C PRO A 3 -16.50 8.36 -15.47
N TYR A 4 -16.61 9.24 -14.47
CA TYR A 4 -15.53 9.56 -13.53
C TYR A 4 -15.86 9.14 -12.09
N ASN A 5 -15.01 8.33 -11.49
CA ASN A 5 -15.04 8.03 -10.06
C ASN A 5 -13.68 8.40 -9.45
N ARG A 6 -13.65 9.55 -8.77
CA ARG A 6 -12.44 10.10 -8.17
C ARG A 6 -11.83 9.16 -7.13
N HIS A 7 -12.66 8.62 -6.24
CA HIS A 7 -12.23 7.73 -5.18
C HIS A 7 -11.54 6.49 -5.76
N PHE A 8 -12.19 5.85 -6.74
CA PHE A 8 -11.61 4.71 -7.44
C PHE A 8 -10.28 5.03 -8.13
N LEU A 9 -10.14 6.22 -8.73
CA LEU A 9 -8.90 6.62 -9.38
C LEU A 9 -7.74 6.78 -8.37
N HIS A 10 -8.02 7.30 -7.18
CA HIS A 10 -7.02 7.35 -6.12
C HIS A 10 -6.63 5.95 -5.64
N ASP A 11 -7.58 5.03 -5.48
CA ASP A 11 -7.32 3.65 -5.04
C ASP A 11 -6.48 2.89 -6.07
N VAL A 12 -6.83 2.99 -7.37
CA VAL A 12 -6.05 2.36 -8.44
C VAL A 12 -4.65 2.97 -8.54
N GLY A 13 -4.52 4.29 -8.33
CA GLY A 13 -3.23 4.97 -8.28
C GLY A 13 -2.35 4.44 -7.14
N ALA A 14 -2.90 4.32 -5.93
CA ALA A 14 -2.19 3.77 -4.79
C ALA A 14 -1.71 2.33 -5.04
N PHE A 15 -2.54 1.50 -5.68
CA PHE A 15 -2.15 0.14 -6.08
C PHE A 15 -0.99 0.14 -7.08
N GLN A 16 -1.04 0.99 -8.11
CA GLN A 16 0.04 1.09 -9.11
C GLN A 16 1.36 1.58 -8.49
N PHE A 17 1.31 2.53 -7.55
CA PHE A 17 2.50 2.94 -6.80
C PHE A 17 3.10 1.77 -6.00
N GLY A 18 2.26 0.95 -5.36
CA GLY A 18 2.72 -0.25 -4.65
C GLY A 18 3.41 -1.27 -5.57
N LEU A 19 2.85 -1.52 -6.75
CA LEU A 19 3.46 -2.37 -7.77
C LEU A 19 4.82 -1.82 -8.24
N GLY A 20 4.87 -0.53 -8.57
CA GLY A 20 6.11 0.14 -8.97
C GLY A 20 7.19 0.08 -7.89
N ALA A 21 6.82 0.36 -6.63
CA ALA A 21 7.73 0.23 -5.49
C ALA A 21 8.26 -1.20 -5.34
N THR A 22 7.39 -2.21 -5.46
CA THR A 22 7.79 -3.62 -5.39
C THR A 22 8.84 -3.95 -6.44
N LEU A 23 8.61 -3.54 -7.70
CA LEU A 23 9.53 -3.81 -8.81
C LEU A 23 10.87 -3.10 -8.62
N LEU A 24 10.87 -1.82 -8.22
CA LEU A 24 12.10 -1.06 -7.96
C LEU A 24 12.93 -1.68 -6.82
N ILE A 25 12.28 -2.12 -5.74
CA ILE A 25 12.95 -2.80 -4.63
C ILE A 25 13.50 -4.15 -5.09
N ALA A 26 12.74 -4.92 -5.87
CA ALA A 26 13.18 -6.21 -6.41
C ALA A 26 14.38 -6.08 -7.38
N LEU A 27 14.50 -4.96 -8.10
CA LEU A 27 15.69 -4.67 -8.93
C LEU A 27 16.94 -4.42 -8.08
N ARG A 28 16.78 -3.86 -6.87
CA ARG A 28 17.90 -3.48 -6.00
C ARG A 28 18.33 -4.59 -5.04
N TRP A 29 17.40 -5.44 -4.61
CA TRP A 29 17.63 -6.49 -3.61
C TRP A 29 17.05 -7.84 -4.05
N SER A 30 17.82 -8.92 -3.88
CA SER A 30 17.39 -10.30 -4.19
C SER A 30 16.41 -10.91 -3.18
N ASP A 31 15.86 -10.11 -2.26
CA ASP A 31 14.88 -10.54 -1.28
C ASP A 31 13.46 -10.36 -1.79
N ALA A 32 12.92 -11.39 -2.44
CA ALA A 32 11.54 -11.35 -2.95
C ALA A 32 10.49 -11.12 -1.85
N ILE A 33 10.67 -11.68 -0.65
CA ILE A 33 9.71 -11.53 0.46
C ILE A 33 9.78 -10.10 1.02
N GLY A 34 10.98 -9.59 1.26
CA GLY A 34 11.20 -8.21 1.70
C GLY A 34 10.68 -7.19 0.68
N ALA A 35 10.91 -7.44 -0.62
CA ALA A 35 10.38 -6.61 -1.69
C ALA A 35 8.85 -6.62 -1.73
N ALA A 36 8.22 -7.80 -1.64
CA ALA A 36 6.77 -7.93 -1.62
C ALA A 36 6.16 -7.22 -0.40
N LEU A 37 6.72 -7.41 0.80
CA LEU A 37 6.23 -6.78 2.03
C LEU A 37 6.38 -5.26 1.98
N ALA A 38 7.55 -4.76 1.55
CA ALA A 38 7.81 -3.32 1.48
C ALA A 38 6.94 -2.63 0.44
N GLY A 39 6.84 -3.20 -0.77
CA GLY A 39 6.05 -2.62 -1.85
C GLY A 39 4.54 -2.69 -1.59
N ASN A 40 4.02 -3.81 -1.05
CA ASN A 40 2.63 -3.88 -0.60
C ASN A 40 2.38 -2.94 0.59
N GLY A 41 3.33 -2.79 1.50
CA GLY A 41 3.25 -1.84 2.61
C GLY A 41 3.13 -0.40 2.12
N ALA A 42 3.92 0.00 1.12
CA ALA A 42 3.83 1.31 0.48
C ALA A 42 2.48 1.53 -0.21
N GLY A 43 2.01 0.55 -0.99
CA GLY A 43 0.68 0.60 -1.63
C GLY A 43 -0.45 0.70 -0.61
N ALA A 44 -0.42 -0.13 0.45
CA ALA A 44 -1.40 -0.11 1.53
C ALA A 44 -1.39 1.22 2.30
N ALA A 45 -0.23 1.82 2.53
CA ALA A 45 -0.13 3.13 3.18
C ALA A 45 -0.76 4.24 2.33
N LEU A 46 -0.49 4.27 1.03
CA LEU A 46 -1.09 5.23 0.11
C LEU A 46 -2.60 5.00 -0.05
N HIS A 47 -3.05 3.75 -0.06
CA HIS A 47 -4.47 3.40 -0.12
C HIS A 47 -5.20 3.77 1.18
N ALA A 48 -4.55 3.58 2.34
CA ALA A 48 -5.08 4.10 3.59
C ALA A 48 -5.21 5.62 3.53
N ALA A 49 -4.18 6.32 3.02
CA ALA A 49 -4.21 7.77 2.88
C ALA A 49 -5.34 8.24 1.93
N SER A 50 -5.58 7.56 0.81
CA SER A 50 -6.74 7.88 -0.07
C SER A 50 -8.04 7.76 0.72
N HIS A 51 -8.24 6.68 1.48
CA HIS A 51 -9.45 6.50 2.29
C HIS A 51 -9.60 7.51 3.43
N TRP A 52 -8.49 8.01 4.00
CA TRP A 52 -8.54 9.12 4.96
C TRP A 52 -8.94 10.44 4.32
N TRP A 53 -8.48 10.70 3.09
CA TRP A 53 -8.76 11.94 2.35
C TRP A 53 -10.15 11.95 1.70
N ASP A 54 -10.55 10.79 1.18
CA ASP A 54 -11.75 10.59 0.38
C ASP A 54 -12.93 10.08 1.20
N ARG A 55 -12.93 10.30 2.53
CA ARG A 55 -14.00 9.81 3.44
C ARG A 55 -15.41 10.19 3.01
N ALA A 56 -15.56 11.28 2.26
CA ALA A 56 -16.84 11.78 1.75
C ALA A 56 -17.15 11.32 0.30
N LEU A 57 -16.21 10.67 -0.39
CA LEU A 57 -16.30 10.31 -1.81
C LEU A 57 -16.63 8.83 -2.05
N GLY A 58 -16.49 7.97 -1.03
CA GLY A 58 -16.80 6.54 -1.15
C GLY A 58 -16.20 5.68 -0.05
N GLY A 59 -16.37 4.36 -0.18
CA GLY A 59 -15.83 3.37 0.75
C GLY A 59 -16.67 3.17 2.02
N LYS A 60 -16.25 2.23 2.86
CA LYS A 60 -16.84 1.97 4.18
C LYS A 60 -16.10 2.79 5.24
N LYS A 61 -16.81 3.14 6.32
CA LYS A 61 -16.24 3.87 7.47
C LYS A 61 -15.06 3.15 8.14
N THR A 62 -15.00 1.83 8.00
CA THR A 62 -13.94 0.98 8.57
C THR A 62 -12.66 0.95 7.73
N ASP A 63 -12.74 1.27 6.44
CA ASP A 63 -11.65 1.04 5.48
C ASP A 63 -10.38 1.84 5.82
N PRO A 64 -10.42 3.14 6.20
CA PRO A 64 -9.21 3.88 6.56
C PRO A 64 -8.45 3.23 7.72
N TYR A 65 -9.16 2.69 8.71
CA TYR A 65 -8.55 2.08 9.89
C TYR A 65 -7.92 0.72 9.58
N LEU A 66 -8.67 -0.13 8.86
CA LEU A 66 -8.18 -1.47 8.49
C LEU A 66 -6.99 -1.39 7.53
N LEU A 67 -7.03 -0.46 6.56
CA LEU A 67 -5.93 -0.25 5.63
C LEU A 67 -4.70 0.34 6.34
N THR A 68 -4.88 1.27 7.29
CA THR A 68 -3.76 1.75 8.12
C THR A 68 -3.14 0.61 8.93
N ALA A 69 -3.95 -0.24 9.56
CA ALA A 69 -3.44 -1.40 10.32
C ALA A 69 -2.67 -2.38 9.40
N LEU A 70 -3.21 -2.67 8.21
CA LEU A 70 -2.55 -3.50 7.21
C LEU A 70 -1.20 -2.91 6.78
N ALA A 71 -1.15 -1.62 6.49
CA ALA A 71 0.08 -0.92 6.12
C ALA A 71 1.16 -1.05 7.22
N VAL A 72 0.77 -0.82 8.48
CA VAL A 72 1.68 -0.97 9.64
C VAL A 72 2.23 -2.39 9.73
N VAL A 73 1.38 -3.41 9.61
CA VAL A 73 1.80 -4.83 9.69
C VAL A 73 2.77 -5.17 8.56
N LEU A 74 2.49 -4.74 7.32
CA LEU A 74 3.34 -5.02 6.17
C LEU A 74 4.71 -4.33 6.27
N ILE A 75 4.73 -3.06 6.66
CA ILE A 75 5.97 -2.29 6.85
C ILE A 75 6.79 -2.87 8.02
N ALA A 76 6.15 -3.22 9.13
CA ALA A 76 6.81 -3.87 10.26
C ALA A 76 7.40 -5.23 9.85
N GLY A 77 6.66 -6.01 9.05
CA GLY A 77 7.14 -7.27 8.48
C GLY A 77 8.34 -7.10 7.56
N ALA A 78 8.32 -6.10 6.67
CA ALA A 78 9.45 -5.77 5.81
C ALA A 78 10.70 -5.40 6.64
N HIS A 79 10.51 -4.54 7.64
CA HIS A 79 11.58 -4.15 8.56
C HIS A 79 12.15 -5.37 9.32
N ALA A 80 11.28 -6.21 9.89
CA ALA A 80 11.70 -7.44 10.58
C ALA A 80 12.47 -8.39 9.65
N ARG A 81 12.02 -8.53 8.39
CA ARG A 81 12.69 -9.36 7.38
C ARG A 81 14.09 -8.86 7.04
N TRP A 82 14.29 -7.55 6.91
CA TRP A 82 15.61 -6.98 6.66
C TRP A 82 16.52 -7.10 7.88
N ARG A 83 15.99 -6.93 9.09
CA ARG A 83 16.72 -7.14 10.34
C ARG A 83 17.17 -8.59 10.53
N SER A 84 16.44 -9.56 9.99
CA SER A 84 16.82 -10.98 10.05
C SER A 84 17.89 -11.39 9.02
N ARG A 85 18.31 -10.46 8.15
CA ARG A 85 19.28 -10.71 7.07
C ARG A 85 20.63 -10.03 7.28
N GLY A 86 20.70 -9.07 8.20
CA GLY A 86 21.96 -8.46 8.67
C GLY A 86 22.54 -9.25 9.82
#